data_AF-A0A5B7STR0-F1
#
_entry.id   AF-A0A5B7STR0-F1
#
_cell.length_a   1.000
_cell.length_b   1.000
_cell.length_c   1.000
_cell.angle_alpha   90.00
_cell.angle_beta   90.00
_cell.angle_gamma   90.00
#
_symmetry.space_group_name_H-M   'P 1'
#
loop_
_entity.id
_entity.type
_entity.pdbx_description
1 polymer ?
#
loop_
_entity_poly.entity_id
_entity_poly.type
_entity_poly.pdbx_seq_one_letter_code
_entity_poly.pdbx_strand_id
1 'polypeptide(L)'
;MKTRKVVILGSSRGDGETRQKVDALKTLLHCEIIDLQEYRISFYDYQNTNHDDDFVGLMKNIIEGYDALIFATPGGLTRNRSGDYDLSQGEVGNSNIRHFTRLRTLSSDYS
;
A
#
# COMPACT_ATOMS: atom_id res chain seq x y z
N MET A 1 -22.41 -6.58 -9.02
CA MET A 1 -21.13 -6.20 -9.68
C MET A 1 -20.00 -6.95 -8.98
N LYS A 2 -18.91 -7.27 -9.70
CA LYS A 2 -17.74 -7.96 -9.14
C LYS A 2 -16.89 -6.97 -8.34
N THR A 3 -16.61 -7.26 -7.07
CA THR A 3 -15.73 -6.45 -6.22
C THR A 3 -14.31 -6.47 -6.75
N ARG A 4 -13.76 -5.31 -7.13
CA ARG A 4 -12.36 -5.18 -7.55
C ARG A 4 -11.49 -4.77 -6.38
N LYS A 5 -10.36 -5.45 -6.21
CA LYS A 5 -9.46 -5.25 -5.07
C LYS A 5 -8.06 -4.98 -5.60
N VAL A 6 -7.33 -4.09 -4.94
CA VAL A 6 -5.94 -3.79 -5.28
C VAL A 6 -5.07 -3.80 -4.03
N VAL A 7 -3.88 -4.36 -4.17
CA VAL A 7 -2.78 -4.21 -3.22
C VAL A 7 -1.89 -3.07 -3.70
N ILE A 8 -1.69 -2.08 -2.85
CA ILE A 8 -0.75 -0.98 -3.07
C ILE A 8 0.52 -1.31 -2.29
N LEU A 9 1.58 -1.61 -3.02
CA LEU A 9 2.89 -1.98 -2.47
C LEU A 9 3.78 -0.75 -2.38
N GLY A 10 4.12 -0.36 -1.15
CA GLY A 10 5.02 0.76 -0.84
C GLY A 10 6.36 0.27 -0.28
N SER A 11 7.03 -0.66 -0.96
CA SER A 11 8.37 -1.11 -0.57
C SER A 11 9.42 -0.13 -1.10
N SER A 12 10.47 0.13 -0.32
CA SER A 12 11.65 0.88 -0.81
C SER A 12 12.69 -0.01 -1.48
N ARG A 13 12.48 -1.34 -1.45
CA ARG A 13 13.33 -2.35 -2.09
C ARG A 13 12.45 -3.22 -2.99
N GLY A 14 12.71 -3.23 -4.29
CA GLY A 14 11.93 -3.95 -5.30
C GLY A 14 11.91 -5.48 -5.14
N ASP A 15 12.88 -6.04 -4.43
CA ASP A 15 13.13 -7.49 -4.28
C ASP A 15 12.96 -8.00 -2.83
N GLY A 16 12.45 -7.17 -1.92
CA GLY A 16 12.28 -7.54 -0.51
C GLY A 16 11.24 -8.65 -0.30
N GLU A 17 11.32 -9.34 0.84
CA GLU A 17 10.38 -10.40 1.27
C GLU A 17 8.89 -9.99 1.16
N THR A 18 8.60 -8.70 1.20
CA THR A 18 7.24 -8.15 1.03
C THR A 18 6.69 -8.41 -0.38
N ARG A 19 7.51 -8.34 -1.44
CA ARG A 19 7.07 -8.59 -2.82
C ARG A 19 6.63 -10.05 -3.00
N GLN A 20 7.43 -10.99 -2.49
CA GLN A 20 7.13 -12.43 -2.55
C GLN A 20 5.82 -12.78 -1.83
N LYS A 21 5.56 -12.14 -0.67
CA LYS A 21 4.30 -12.31 0.06
C LYS A 21 3.10 -11.70 -0.67
N VAL A 22 3.30 -10.56 -1.32
CA VAL A 22 2.26 -9.89 -2.11
C VAL A 22 1.88 -10.71 -3.36
N ASP A 23 2.84 -11.36 -4.01
CA ASP A 23 2.57 -12.26 -5.14
C ASP A 23 1.72 -13.47 -4.71
N ALA A 24 1.93 -14.02 -3.51
CA ALA A 24 1.08 -15.07 -2.96
C ALA A 24 -0.35 -14.56 -2.67
N LEU A 25 -0.49 -13.32 -2.17
CA LEU A 25 -1.78 -12.69 -1.89
C LEU A 25 -2.59 -12.39 -3.15
N LYS A 26 -1.94 -12.08 -4.28
CA LYS A 26 -2.58 -11.91 -5.58
C LYS A 26 -3.48 -13.09 -5.93
N THR A 27 -2.93 -14.29 -5.80
CA THR A 27 -3.60 -15.56 -6.14
C THR A 27 -4.74 -15.86 -5.17
N LEU A 28 -4.50 -15.70 -3.86
CA LEU A 28 -5.52 -15.99 -2.84
C LEU A 28 -6.69 -15.00 -2.89
N LEU A 29 -6.39 -13.71 -2.99
CA LEU A 29 -7.38 -12.66 -2.90
C LEU A 29 -7.97 -12.27 -4.26
N HIS A 30 -7.46 -12.77 -5.38
CA HIS A 30 -7.89 -12.38 -6.72
C HIS A 30 -7.89 -10.84 -6.87
N CYS A 31 -6.75 -10.23 -6.57
CA CYS A 31 -6.57 -8.78 -6.55
C CYS A 31 -5.46 -8.35 -7.53
N GLU A 32 -5.49 -7.08 -7.93
CA GLU A 32 -4.39 -6.48 -8.70
C GLU A 32 -3.30 -5.98 -7.75
N ILE A 33 -2.07 -5.81 -8.24
CA ILE A 33 -0.97 -5.22 -7.47
C ILE A 33 -0.51 -3.96 -8.21
N ILE A 34 -0.38 -2.87 -7.46
CA ILE A 34 0.27 -1.64 -7.89
C ILE A 34 1.51 -1.46 -7.02
N ASP A 35 2.70 -1.54 -7.62
CA ASP A 35 3.96 -1.23 -6.95
C ASP A 35 4.27 0.27 -7.14
N LEU A 36 4.31 1.02 -6.04
CA LEU A 36 4.55 2.46 -6.09
C LEU A 36 5.95 2.81 -6.62
N GLN A 37 6.90 1.88 -6.59
CA GLN A 37 8.24 2.08 -7.18
C GLN A 37 8.22 2.14 -8.71
N GLU A 38 7.16 1.67 -9.36
CA GLU A 38 7.01 1.72 -10.82
C GLU A 38 6.53 3.10 -11.30
N TYR A 39 6.26 4.04 -10.39
CA TYR A 39 5.75 5.39 -10.67
C TYR A 39 6.74 6.46 -10.22
N ARG A 40 6.83 7.56 -10.97
CA ARG A 40 7.59 8.74 -10.57
C ARG A 40 6.74 9.57 -9.62
N ILE A 41 6.85 9.28 -8.33
CA ILE A 41 6.18 10.04 -7.26
C ILE A 41 7.22 10.87 -6.54
N SER A 42 7.01 12.19 -6.50
CA SER A 42 7.89 13.12 -5.82
C SER A 42 7.67 13.05 -4.31
N PHE A 43 8.70 13.42 -3.53
CA PHE A 43 8.53 13.62 -2.10
C PHE A 43 7.49 14.72 -1.84
N TYR A 44 6.71 14.57 -0.77
CA TYR A 44 5.73 15.57 -0.39
C TYR A 44 6.38 16.96 -0.27
N ASP A 45 5.81 17.92 -1.01
CA ASP A 45 6.24 19.31 -1.02
C ASP A 45 5.12 20.21 -0.49
N TYR A 46 5.42 20.97 0.58
CA TYR A 46 4.48 21.93 1.17
C TYR A 46 4.14 23.10 0.24
N GLN A 47 5.00 23.40 -0.74
CA GLN A 47 4.73 24.40 -1.77
C GLN A 47 3.84 23.85 -2.89
N ASN A 48 3.46 22.57 -2.82
CA ASN A 48 2.61 21.87 -3.77
C ASN A 48 3.13 21.94 -5.22
N THR A 49 4.46 21.97 -5.43
CA THR A 49 5.05 22.11 -6.77
C THR A 49 5.13 20.80 -7.56
N ASN A 50 4.75 19.67 -6.94
CA ASN A 50 4.79 18.33 -7.52
C ASN A 50 3.64 18.05 -8.50
N HIS A 51 3.33 18.98 -9.40
CA HIS A 51 2.23 18.84 -10.35
C HIS A 51 2.51 17.86 -11.49
N ASP A 52 3.80 17.63 -11.77
CA ASP A 52 4.27 16.84 -12.91
C ASP A 52 4.65 15.39 -12.53
N ASP A 53 4.32 14.95 -11.31
CA ASP A 53 4.53 13.58 -10.87
C ASP A 53 3.30 12.69 -11.14
N ASP A 54 3.45 11.38 -10.95
CA ASP A 54 2.40 10.42 -11.27
C ASP A 54 1.34 10.29 -10.16
N PHE A 55 1.50 10.95 -9.00
CA PHE A 55 0.72 10.68 -7.78
C PHE A 55 -0.77 10.91 -8.00
N VAL A 56 -1.14 12.10 -8.49
CA VAL A 56 -2.55 12.48 -8.64
C VAL A 56 -3.27 11.60 -9.65
N GLY A 57 -2.61 11.29 -10.77
CA GLY A 57 -3.16 10.41 -11.81
C GLY A 57 -3.36 8.99 -11.30
N LEU A 58 -2.35 8.45 -10.62
CA LEU A 58 -2.40 7.11 -10.03
C LEU A 58 -3.52 6.99 -9.00
N MET A 59 -3.62 7.94 -8.07
CA MET A 59 -4.63 7.89 -7.00
C MET A 59 -6.06 7.99 -7.53
N LYS A 60 -6.30 8.79 -8.58
CA LYS A 60 -7.60 8.83 -9.27
C LYS A 60 -7.98 7.48 -9.85
N ASN A 61 -7.07 6.87 -10.61
CA ASN A 61 -7.28 5.54 -11.20
C ASN A 61 -7.57 4.48 -10.13
N ILE A 62 -6.90 4.56 -8.98
CA ILE A 62 -7.12 3.63 -7.86
C ILE A 62 -8.51 3.82 -7.25
N ILE A 63 -8.89 5.06 -6.92
CA ILE A 63 -10.13 5.36 -6.21
C ILE A 63 -11.36 5.09 -7.08
N GLU A 64 -11.28 5.38 -8.38
CA GLU A 64 -12.34 5.11 -9.35
C GLU A 64 -12.38 3.62 -9.73
N GLY A 65 -11.22 2.96 -9.72
CA GLY A 65 -11.08 1.61 -10.18
C GLY A 65 -11.47 0.53 -9.17
N TYR A 66 -11.19 0.72 -7.89
CA TYR A 66 -11.22 -0.38 -6.93
C TYR A 66 -12.17 -0.14 -5.75
N ASP A 67 -12.80 -1.24 -5.31
CA ASP A 67 -13.73 -1.25 -4.19
C ASP A 67 -13.01 -1.41 -2.85
N ALA A 68 -11.91 -2.15 -2.82
CA ALA A 68 -11.11 -2.37 -1.62
C ALA A 68 -9.62 -2.18 -1.91
N LEU A 69 -8.94 -1.51 -0.97
CA LEU A 69 -7.54 -1.15 -1.04
C LEU A 69 -6.78 -1.87 0.08
N ILE A 70 -5.69 -2.56 -0.25
CA ILE A 70 -4.84 -3.28 0.69
C ILE A 70 -3.48 -2.61 0.65
N PHE A 71 -3.03 -2.04 1.77
CA PHE A 71 -1.72 -1.39 1.82
C PHE A 71 -0.69 -2.38 2.33
N ALA A 72 0.36 -2.62 1.53
CA ALA A 72 1.47 -3.49 1.87
C ALA A 72 2.75 -2.64 1.97
N THR A 73 3.19 -2.37 3.20
CA THR A 73 4.45 -1.67 3.48
C THR A 73 5.38 -2.59 4.26
N PRO A 74 6.71 -2.49 4.07
CA PRO A 74 7.67 -3.19 4.94
C PRO A 74 7.41 -2.88 6.42
N GLY A 75 7.51 -3.89 7.27
CA GLY A 75 7.60 -3.69 8.72
C GLY A 75 9.04 -3.35 9.10
N GLY A 76 9.26 -2.26 9.81
CA GLY A 76 10.56 -1.97 10.42
C GLY A 76 10.76 -2.82 11.67
N LEU A 77 11.96 -3.38 11.85
CA LEU A 77 12.40 -3.86 13.15
C LEU A 77 12.74 -2.64 14.01
N THR A 78 12.11 -2.48 15.16
CA THR A 78 12.51 -1.45 16.13
C THR A 78 13.88 -1.83 16.72
N ARG A 79 14.83 -0.90 16.68
CA ARG A 79 16.11 -1.07 17.39
C ARG A 79 15.88 -0.87 18.89
N ASN A 80 16.47 -1.74 19.70
CA ASN A 80 16.54 -1.53 21.14
C ASN A 80 17.52 -0.39 21.48
N ARG A 81 17.56 0.02 22.75
CA ARG A 81 18.46 1.08 23.26
C ARG A 81 19.95 0.78 23.09
N SER A 82 20.32 -0.47 22.82
CA SER A 82 21.69 -0.92 22.57
C SER A 82 22.09 -0.79 21.10
N GLY A 83 21.15 -0.45 20.21
CA GLY A 83 21.37 -0.38 18.77
C GLY A 83 21.19 -1.73 18.05
N ASP A 84 20.89 -2.79 18.79
CA ASP A 84 20.61 -4.12 18.25
C ASP A 84 19.14 -4.24 17.84
N TYR A 85 18.86 -5.14 16.91
CA TYR A 85 17.48 -5.45 16.54
C TYR A 85 16.82 -6.22 17.68
N ASP A 86 15.70 -5.71 18.21
CA ASP A 86 14.91 -6.44 19.19
C ASP A 86 14.11 -7.54 18.47
N LEU A 87 14.65 -8.76 18.50
CA LEU A 87 14.01 -9.95 17.94
C LEU A 87 12.95 -10.55 18.89
N SER A 88 12.85 -10.07 20.14
CA SER A 88 11.96 -10.61 21.17
C SER A 88 10.54 -10.03 21.12
N GLN A 89 10.38 -8.86 20.49
CA GLN A 89 9.09 -8.30 20.06
C GLN A 89 8.79 -8.60 18.58
N GLY A 90 9.62 -9.44 17.95
CA GLY A 90 9.43 -9.93 16.61
C GLY A 90 8.32 -10.98 16.59
N GLU A 91 7.07 -10.53 16.39
CA GLU A 91 6.16 -11.36 15.62
C GLU A 91 6.86 -11.71 14.30
N VAL A 92 7.14 -12.99 14.15
CA VAL A 92 7.75 -13.63 12.99
C VAL A 92 7.15 -13.07 11.71
N GLY A 93 7.94 -12.33 10.93
CA GLY A 93 7.70 -12.14 9.50
C GLY A 93 6.41 -11.44 9.10
N ASN A 94 6.02 -10.34 9.75
CA ASN A 94 4.87 -9.56 9.31
C ASN A 94 5.29 -8.36 8.45
N SER A 95 5.16 -8.50 7.13
CA SER A 95 4.84 -7.32 6.30
C SER A 95 3.62 -6.69 6.93
N ASN A 96 3.67 -5.40 7.28
CA ASN A 96 2.56 -4.65 7.86
C ASN A 96 1.48 -4.46 6.78
N ILE A 97 0.81 -5.56 6.40
CA ILE A 97 -0.30 -5.55 5.47
C ILE A 97 -1.51 -5.12 6.28
N ARG A 98 -1.89 -3.85 6.13
CA ARG A 98 -3.11 -3.34 6.75
C ARG A 98 -4.23 -3.44 5.72
N HIS A 99 -5.20 -4.29 6.03
CA HIS A 99 -6.42 -4.42 5.24
C HIS A 99 -7.39 -3.30 5.60
N PHE A 100 -7.65 -2.38 4.67
CA PHE A 100 -8.67 -1.35 4.83
C PHE A 100 -9.82 -1.64 3.86
N THR A 101 -10.92 -2.19 4.37
CA THR A 101 -12.17 -2.24 3.60
C THR A 101 -12.85 -0.88 3.69
N ARG A 102 -13.13 -0.25 2.54
CA ARG A 102 -13.99 0.94 2.50
C ARG A 102 -15.42 0.51 2.79
N LEU A 103 -15.98 0.92 3.92
CA LEU A 103 -17.44 1.01 4.07
C LEU A 103 -17.90 2.14 3.16
N ARG A 104 -18.56 1.82 2.03
CA ARG A 104 -19.31 2.84 1.31
C ARG A 104 -20.48 3.23 2.21
N THR A 105 -20.42 4.40 2.85
CA THR A 105 -21.67 5.11 3.15
C THR A 105 -22.19 5.57 1.79
N LEU A 106 -23.24 4.91 1.31
CA LEU A 106 -24.04 5.44 0.21
C LEU A 106 -24.68 6.73 0.73
N SER A 107 -24.07 7.88 0.50
CA SER A 107 -24.83 9.12 0.45
C SER A 107 -25.42 9.19 -0.95
N SER A 108 -26.61 8.58 -1.13
CA SER A 108 -27.56 9.22 -2.02
C SER A 108 -27.87 10.60 -1.43
N ASP A 109 -28.13 11.54 -2.32
CA ASP A 109 -28.79 12.81 -2.00
C ASP A 109 -27.85 13.92 -1.52
N TYR A 110 -27.09 14.46 -2.47
CA TYR A 110 -27.11 15.92 -2.64
C TYR A 110 -27.99 16.20 -3.87
N SER A 111 -29.25 16.53 -3.60
CA SER A 111 -30.12 17.31 -4.51
C SER A 111 -29.77 18.78 -4.40
#